data_AF-A0AAP2US33-F1
#
_entry.id   AF-A0AAP2US33-F1
#
_cell.length_a   1.000
_cell.length_b   1.000
_cell.length_c   1.000
_cell.angle_alpha   90.00
_cell.angle_beta   90.00
_cell.angle_gamma   90.00
#
_symmetry.space_group_name_H-M   'P 1'
#
loop_
_entity.id
_entity.type
_entity.pdbx_description
1 polymer ?
#
loop_
_entity_poly.entity_id
_entity_poly.type
_entity_poly.pdbx_seq_one_letter_code
_entity_poly.pdbx_strand_id
1 'polypeptide(L)'
;MGKKIPESDMKRIRELDLLTYFKNYEPHDLVRNGHVDYTTKSHTSLHMSHGLWMHWSSGIGGKTALDFLIKIENMSFRDAAMHIKNLIDLKEPVQHNQRERQTKKLRLPYPAENDNDAIAYLINKRCIDKNIVNYCQEQRLFYQESKEHCIVFVGYDENHYPRFACKRSLDNDMKKDVWGSDKSYGFSITNDSNTSLHVFESAIDLLSYMTLSKQNHKDYKLDNYLAISGASTLVKDRNLEESTIPIALKSFLERNLQIKELHLHLDNDKAGYDTTRKIIFHLQDQYNIFDDSPRHAKDINLILQNQVKKRKYNLER
;
A
#
# COMPACT_ATOMS: atom_id res chain seq x y z
N MET A 1 -22.36 -33.60 21.13
CA MET A 1 -22.47 -32.13 21.29
C MET A 1 -21.20 -31.62 21.97
N GLY A 2 -20.34 -30.89 21.27
CA GLY A 2 -19.11 -30.37 21.85
C GLY A 2 -19.43 -29.29 22.90
N LYS A 3 -18.85 -29.39 24.11
CA LYS A 3 -19.01 -28.36 25.15
C LYS A 3 -18.63 -27.00 24.57
N LYS A 4 -19.56 -26.03 24.66
CA LYS A 4 -19.36 -24.65 24.23
C LYS A 4 -18.34 -23.99 25.18
N ILE A 5 -17.35 -23.30 24.63
CA ILE A 5 -16.38 -22.55 25.44
C ILE A 5 -17.14 -21.39 26.13
N PRO A 6 -17.03 -21.23 27.46
CA PRO A 6 -17.66 -20.11 28.16
C PRO A 6 -17.27 -18.76 27.57
N GLU A 7 -18.19 -17.80 27.58
CA GLU A 7 -17.96 -16.47 27.00
C GLU A 7 -16.82 -15.70 27.68
N SER A 8 -16.67 -15.87 29.00
CA SER A 8 -15.56 -15.33 29.79
C SER A 8 -14.20 -15.85 29.30
N ASP A 9 -14.12 -17.14 28.98
CA ASP A 9 -12.89 -17.77 28.49
C ASP A 9 -12.60 -17.30 27.06
N MET A 10 -13.63 -17.22 26.22
CA MET A 10 -13.50 -16.72 24.85
C MET A 10 -12.99 -15.27 24.81
N LYS A 11 -13.40 -14.43 25.76
CA LYS A 11 -12.86 -13.07 25.87
C LYS A 11 -11.36 -13.08 26.15
N ARG A 12 -10.91 -13.86 27.14
CA ARG A 12 -9.48 -14.02 27.47
C ARG A 12 -8.67 -14.57 26.30
N ILE A 13 -9.20 -15.58 25.59
CA ILE A 13 -8.56 -16.16 24.40
C ILE A 13 -8.36 -15.08 23.30
N ARG A 14 -9.36 -14.24 23.06
CA ARG A 14 -9.32 -13.19 22.02
C ARG A 14 -8.45 -12.00 22.39
N GLU A 15 -8.19 -11.78 23.68
CA GLU A 15 -7.36 -10.68 24.17
C GLU A 15 -5.86 -11.03 24.18
N LEU A 16 -5.50 -12.32 24.14
CA LEU A 16 -4.10 -12.76 24.16
C LEU A 16 -3.38 -12.37 22.86
N ASP A 17 -2.46 -11.41 22.93
CA ASP A 17 -1.59 -11.06 21.82
C ASP A 17 -0.50 -12.11 21.57
N LEU A 18 -0.01 -12.17 20.33
CA LEU A 18 0.91 -13.24 19.92
C LEU A 18 2.27 -13.19 20.64
N LEU A 19 2.81 -12.01 20.95
CA LEU A 19 4.10 -11.95 21.65
C LEU A 19 3.95 -12.42 23.09
N THR A 20 2.86 -12.03 23.76
CA THR A 20 2.55 -12.53 25.10
C THR A 20 2.38 -14.04 25.09
N TYR A 21 1.73 -14.63 24.08
CA TYR A 21 1.66 -16.08 23.90
C TYR A 21 3.06 -16.73 23.84
N PHE A 22 3.92 -16.30 22.92
CA PHE A 22 5.25 -16.89 22.77
C PHE A 22 6.11 -16.70 24.02
N LYS A 23 6.10 -15.53 24.66
CA LYS A 23 6.90 -15.30 25.87
C LYS A 23 6.49 -16.19 27.04
N ASN A 24 5.21 -16.53 27.15
CA ASN A 24 4.69 -17.30 28.28
C ASN A 24 4.73 -18.81 28.03
N TYR A 25 4.40 -19.26 26.82
CA TYR A 25 4.15 -20.67 26.54
C TYR A 25 5.20 -21.30 25.62
N GLU A 26 5.83 -20.52 24.74
CA GLU A 26 6.83 -21.02 23.78
C GLU A 26 8.10 -20.13 23.72
N PRO A 27 8.71 -19.77 24.88
CA PRO A 27 9.80 -18.77 24.90
C PRO A 27 11.09 -19.27 24.23
N HIS A 28 11.22 -20.59 24.07
CA HIS A 28 12.36 -21.24 23.45
C HIS A 28 12.40 -21.04 21.92
N ASP A 29 11.25 -20.75 21.30
CA ASP A 29 11.14 -20.49 19.87
C ASP A 29 11.27 -18.99 19.54
N LEU A 30 11.06 -18.11 20.52
CA LEU A 30 11.11 -16.67 20.34
C LEU A 30 12.55 -16.14 20.21
N VAL A 31 12.80 -15.33 19.18
CA VAL A 31 14.09 -14.68 18.90
C VAL A 31 13.90 -13.17 18.82
N ARG A 32 14.72 -12.40 19.53
CA ARG A 32 14.67 -10.93 19.45
C ARG A 32 15.36 -10.45 18.17
N ASN A 33 14.65 -9.65 17.37
CA ASN A 33 15.14 -9.10 16.12
C ASN A 33 15.27 -7.56 16.22
N GLY A 34 16.40 -7.09 16.75
CA GLY A 34 16.65 -5.67 16.98
C GLY A 34 15.95 -5.11 18.22
N HIS A 35 15.55 -3.83 18.18
CA HIS A 35 15.11 -3.11 19.39
C HIS A 35 13.68 -3.43 19.83
N VAL A 36 12.73 -3.48 18.89
CA VAL A 36 11.29 -3.54 19.15
C VAL A 36 10.58 -4.73 18.51
N ASP A 37 11.31 -5.50 17.69
CA ASP A 37 10.75 -6.57 16.88
C ASP A 37 11.23 -7.94 17.37
N TYR A 38 10.37 -8.94 17.21
CA TYR A 38 10.62 -10.32 17.57
C TYR A 38 10.23 -11.23 16.40
N THR A 39 10.99 -12.29 16.20
CA THR A 39 10.70 -13.37 15.26
C THR A 39 10.71 -14.71 16.00
N THR A 40 10.54 -15.82 15.27
CA THR A 40 10.60 -17.17 15.83
C THR A 40 11.60 -18.02 15.05
N LYS A 41 12.10 -19.12 15.63
CA LYS A 41 12.98 -20.04 14.91
C LYS A 41 12.20 -20.87 13.89
N SER A 42 10.98 -21.27 14.25
CA SER A 42 10.06 -22.01 13.40
C SER A 42 9.53 -21.17 12.23
N HIS A 43 9.11 -19.93 12.49
CA HIS A 43 8.60 -18.98 11.49
C HIS A 43 9.52 -17.76 11.39
N THR A 44 10.62 -17.91 10.65
CA THR A 44 11.62 -16.84 10.47
C THR A 44 11.09 -15.62 9.74
N SER A 45 9.98 -15.76 9.00
CA SER A 45 9.30 -14.65 8.33
C SER A 45 8.21 -13.99 9.18
N LEU A 46 7.97 -14.49 10.40
CA LEU A 46 7.07 -13.88 11.38
C LEU A 46 7.79 -12.74 12.08
N HIS A 47 7.19 -11.56 12.06
CA HIS A 47 7.67 -10.37 12.77
C HIS A 47 6.56 -9.86 13.69
N MET A 48 6.88 -9.72 14.98
CA MET A 48 5.98 -9.29 16.03
C MET A 48 6.49 -7.97 16.61
N SER A 49 5.73 -6.89 16.42
CA SER A 49 6.07 -5.58 16.98
C SER A 49 4.82 -4.71 17.17
N HIS A 50 4.88 -3.83 18.17
CA HIS A 50 3.82 -2.86 18.50
C HIS A 50 2.42 -3.47 18.70
N GLY A 51 2.36 -4.68 19.25
CA GLY A 51 1.10 -5.40 19.48
C GLY A 51 0.47 -5.97 18.21
N LEU A 52 1.21 -5.98 17.10
CA LEU A 52 0.81 -6.59 15.83
C LEU A 52 1.86 -7.62 15.42
N TRP A 53 1.46 -8.52 14.53
CA TRP A 53 2.36 -9.45 13.88
C TRP A 53 2.12 -9.48 12.38
N MET A 54 3.16 -9.76 11.61
CA MET A 54 3.13 -9.96 10.16
C MET A 54 4.02 -11.15 9.81
N HIS A 55 3.45 -12.16 9.15
CA HIS A 55 4.17 -13.25 8.54
C HIS A 55 4.41 -12.89 7.08
N TRP A 56 5.62 -12.44 6.74
CA TRP A 56 5.91 -11.82 5.45
C TRP A 56 5.88 -12.80 4.28
N SER A 57 6.35 -14.04 4.48
CA SER A 57 6.32 -15.05 3.40
C SER A 57 4.89 -15.32 2.94
N SER A 58 3.93 -15.22 3.86
CA SER A 58 2.52 -15.35 3.56
C SER A 58 1.77 -14.02 3.52
N GLY A 59 2.39 -12.85 3.68
CA GLY A 59 1.67 -11.57 3.74
C GLY A 59 0.49 -11.48 4.72
N ILE A 60 0.49 -12.28 5.81
CA ILE A 60 -0.63 -12.33 6.77
C ILE A 60 -0.26 -11.52 8.00
N GLY A 61 -1.13 -10.58 8.37
CA GLY A 61 -1.02 -9.85 9.63
C GLY A 61 -2.10 -10.23 10.63
N GLY A 62 -1.84 -9.93 11.89
CA GLY A 62 -2.82 -10.06 12.95
C GLY A 62 -2.38 -9.36 14.23
N LYS A 63 -3.17 -9.56 15.28
CA LYS A 63 -2.89 -9.08 16.63
C LYS A 63 -2.80 -10.25 17.61
N THR A 64 -3.78 -11.14 17.53
CA THR A 64 -4.00 -12.17 18.55
C THR A 64 -3.20 -13.44 18.28
N ALA A 65 -2.96 -14.21 19.34
CA ALA A 65 -2.42 -15.56 19.22
C ALA A 65 -3.41 -16.51 18.52
N LEU A 66 -4.71 -16.31 18.77
CA LEU A 66 -5.77 -17.07 18.12
C LEU A 66 -5.72 -16.92 16.59
N ASP A 67 -5.57 -15.69 16.09
CA ASP A 67 -5.43 -15.43 14.65
C ASP A 67 -4.22 -16.17 14.07
N PHE A 68 -3.11 -16.21 14.78
CA PHE A 68 -1.88 -16.86 14.32
C PHE A 68 -2.06 -18.37 14.23
N LEU A 69 -2.60 -19.02 15.27
CA LEU A 69 -2.83 -20.45 15.27
C LEU A 69 -3.81 -20.89 14.15
N ILE A 70 -4.81 -20.06 13.87
CA ILE A 70 -5.76 -20.36 12.79
C ILE A 70 -5.10 -20.12 11.42
N LYS A 71 -4.48 -18.96 11.22
CA LYS A 71 -4.06 -18.50 9.88
C LYS A 71 -2.68 -19.00 9.46
N ILE A 72 -1.81 -19.36 10.41
CA ILE A 72 -0.43 -19.79 10.17
C ILE A 72 -0.26 -21.26 10.55
N GLU A 73 -0.75 -21.69 11.72
CA GLU A 73 -0.68 -23.11 12.14
C GLU A 73 -1.81 -23.96 11.56
N ASN A 74 -2.72 -23.37 10.76
CA ASN A 74 -3.86 -24.05 10.13
C ASN A 74 -4.76 -24.81 11.11
N MET A 75 -4.85 -24.37 12.36
CA MET A 75 -5.74 -24.97 13.35
C MET A 75 -7.19 -24.55 13.09
N SER A 76 -8.14 -25.44 13.37
CA SER A 76 -9.55 -25.04 13.40
C SER A 76 -9.77 -24.02 14.51
N PHE A 77 -10.75 -23.12 14.33
CA PHE A 77 -11.08 -22.13 15.36
C PHE A 77 -11.28 -22.76 16.75
N ARG A 78 -11.96 -23.90 16.79
CA ARG A 78 -12.26 -24.60 18.04
C ARG A 78 -11.00 -25.18 18.67
N ASP A 79 -10.12 -25.78 17.88
CA ASP A 79 -8.89 -26.40 18.39
C ASP A 79 -7.91 -25.33 18.86
N ALA A 80 -7.77 -24.24 18.10
CA ALA A 80 -6.95 -23.08 18.48
C ALA A 80 -7.45 -22.44 19.79
N ALA A 81 -8.76 -22.22 19.91
CA ALA A 81 -9.35 -21.65 21.11
C ALA A 81 -9.19 -22.58 22.33
N MET A 82 -9.38 -23.88 22.15
CA MET A 82 -9.22 -24.86 23.22
C MET A 82 -7.75 -25.01 23.65
N HIS A 83 -6.81 -24.97 22.70
CA HIS A 83 -5.37 -24.97 22.95
C HIS A 83 -4.97 -23.78 23.82
N ILE A 84 -5.34 -22.56 23.42
CA ILE A 84 -5.07 -21.34 24.20
C ILE A 84 -5.72 -21.43 25.59
N LYS A 85 -6.97 -21.90 25.68
CA LYS A 85 -7.64 -22.07 26.97
C LYS A 85 -6.87 -22.99 27.91
N ASN A 86 -6.45 -24.16 27.43
CA ASN A 86 -5.72 -25.13 28.23
C ASN A 86 -4.39 -24.54 28.74
N LEU A 87 -3.68 -23.78 27.91
CA LEU A 87 -2.47 -23.08 28.33
C LEU A 87 -2.74 -22.04 29.42
N ILE A 88 -3.77 -21.22 29.25
CA ILE A 88 -4.17 -20.20 30.23
C ILE A 88 -4.61 -20.84 31.56
N ASP A 89 -5.33 -21.96 31.52
CA ASP A 89 -5.78 -22.68 32.72
C ASP A 89 -4.61 -23.34 33.46
N LEU A 90 -3.58 -23.81 32.74
CA LEU A 90 -2.35 -24.34 33.33
C LEU A 90 -1.52 -23.25 33.99
N LYS A 91 -1.40 -22.09 33.33
CA LYS A 91 -0.64 -20.96 33.84
C LYS A 91 -1.16 -19.67 33.23
N GLU A 92 -1.64 -18.77 34.07
CA GLU A 92 -2.10 -17.46 33.61
C GLU A 92 -0.94 -16.65 32.98
N PRO A 93 -1.14 -16.04 31.80
CA PRO A 93 -0.05 -15.36 31.11
C PRO A 93 0.30 -14.05 31.81
N VAL A 94 1.59 -13.80 31.97
CA VAL A 94 2.09 -12.47 32.33
C VAL A 94 1.98 -11.58 31.11
N GLN A 95 1.13 -10.55 31.19
CA GLN A 95 0.88 -9.62 30.09
C GLN A 95 2.15 -8.84 29.72
N HIS A 96 2.48 -8.83 28.43
CA HIS A 96 3.60 -8.06 27.91
C HIS A 96 3.11 -6.91 27.05
N ASN A 97 3.01 -5.74 27.68
CA ASN A 97 2.66 -4.51 26.98
C ASN A 97 3.78 -4.14 26.00
N GLN A 98 3.49 -4.25 24.71
CA GLN A 98 4.31 -3.65 23.68
C GLN A 98 4.00 -2.16 23.60
N ARG A 99 5.00 -1.35 23.24
CA ARG A 99 4.74 0.05 22.92
C ARG A 99 3.77 0.08 21.75
N GLU A 100 2.58 0.64 21.95
CA GLU A 100 1.67 0.89 20.83
C GLU A 100 2.38 1.71 19.77
N ARG A 101 2.05 1.44 18.50
CA ARG A 101 2.60 2.20 17.39
C ARG A 101 2.06 3.62 17.48
N GLN A 102 2.85 4.52 18.05
CA GLN A 102 2.54 5.96 18.00
C GLN A 102 2.35 6.36 16.55
N THR A 103 1.29 7.14 16.27
CA THR A 103 1.08 7.78 14.99
C THR A 103 2.30 8.64 14.68
N LYS A 104 3.14 8.17 13.75
CA LYS A 104 4.36 8.87 13.36
C LYS A 104 3.93 10.14 12.63
N LYS A 105 4.20 11.32 13.20
CA LYS A 105 3.99 12.60 12.50
C LYS A 105 4.82 12.61 11.21
N LEU A 106 4.22 12.87 10.05
CA LEU A 106 4.98 12.95 8.80
C LEU A 106 6.17 13.91 8.93
N ARG A 107 7.36 13.45 8.52
CA ARG A 107 8.58 14.27 8.46
C ARG A 107 9.06 14.34 7.03
N LEU A 108 8.63 15.38 6.32
CA LEU A 108 9.07 15.65 4.96
C LEU A 108 10.59 15.90 4.92
N PRO A 109 11.31 15.32 3.95
CA PRO A 109 12.70 15.67 3.67
C PRO A 109 12.85 17.16 3.33
N TYR A 110 14.04 17.72 3.58
CA TYR A 110 14.30 19.12 3.26
C TYR A 110 14.33 19.33 1.73
N PRO A 111 13.59 20.33 1.22
CA PRO A 111 13.63 20.67 -0.19
C PRO A 111 15.01 21.21 -0.58
N ALA A 112 15.41 20.95 -1.83
CA ALA A 112 16.52 21.63 -2.47
C ALA A 112 16.18 23.11 -2.73
N GLU A 113 17.15 23.89 -3.18
CA GLU A 113 16.94 25.30 -3.53
C GLU A 113 15.96 25.48 -4.71
N ASN A 114 15.89 24.50 -5.59
CA ASN A 114 15.00 24.47 -6.76
C ASN A 114 14.68 23.02 -7.16
N ASP A 115 13.71 22.86 -8.06
CA ASP A 115 13.25 21.55 -8.54
C ASP A 115 13.82 21.16 -9.92
N ASN A 116 14.93 21.77 -10.35
CA ASN A 116 15.37 21.67 -11.75
C ASN A 116 15.67 20.23 -12.19
N ASP A 117 16.35 19.43 -11.36
CA ASP A 117 16.66 18.04 -11.71
C ASP A 117 15.41 17.16 -11.66
N ALA A 118 14.51 17.42 -10.71
CA ALA A 118 13.22 16.73 -10.63
C ALA A 118 12.35 17.02 -11.88
N ILE A 119 12.27 18.28 -12.31
CA ILE A 119 11.56 18.68 -13.53
C ILE A 119 12.22 18.05 -14.76
N ALA A 120 13.54 18.16 -14.88
CA ALA A 120 14.28 17.56 -15.99
C ALA A 120 14.11 16.04 -16.04
N TYR A 121 14.06 15.38 -14.88
CA TYR A 121 13.77 13.96 -14.76
C TYR A 121 12.38 13.61 -15.29
N LEU A 122 11.34 14.32 -14.84
CA LEU A 122 9.96 14.05 -15.27
C LEU A 122 9.77 14.29 -16.77
N ILE A 123 10.31 15.39 -17.30
CA ILE A 123 10.14 15.76 -18.72
C ILE A 123 11.05 14.92 -19.61
N ASN A 124 12.35 14.87 -19.32
CA ASN A 124 13.33 14.32 -20.26
C ASN A 124 13.49 12.81 -20.11
N LYS A 125 13.52 12.30 -18.88
CA LYS A 125 13.66 10.84 -18.64
C LYS A 125 12.30 10.14 -18.64
N ARG A 126 11.28 10.71 -17.99
CA ARG A 126 9.94 10.09 -17.88
C ARG A 126 8.96 10.50 -18.97
N CYS A 127 9.34 11.45 -19.84
CA CYS A 127 8.56 11.90 -20.98
C CYS A 127 7.20 12.52 -20.62
N ILE A 128 7.03 12.98 -19.38
CA ILE A 128 5.80 13.60 -18.89
C ILE A 128 5.67 14.99 -19.52
N ASP A 129 4.45 15.36 -19.91
CA ASP A 129 4.16 16.65 -20.52
C ASP A 129 4.51 17.82 -19.60
N LYS A 130 5.18 18.84 -20.16
CA LYS A 130 5.64 20.01 -19.41
C LYS A 130 4.52 20.74 -18.67
N ASN A 131 3.32 20.87 -19.25
CA ASN A 131 2.22 21.58 -18.59
C ASN A 131 1.67 20.79 -17.40
N ILE A 132 1.72 19.46 -17.47
CA ILE A 132 1.36 18.58 -16.36
C ILE A 132 2.39 18.70 -15.23
N VAL A 133 3.68 18.70 -15.57
CA VAL A 133 4.76 18.93 -14.59
C VAL A 133 4.63 20.30 -13.91
N ASN A 134 4.42 21.36 -14.69
CA ASN A 134 4.23 22.72 -14.17
C ASN A 134 3.03 22.79 -13.22
N TYR A 135 1.88 22.24 -13.61
CA TYR A 135 0.71 22.16 -12.74
C TYR A 135 1.03 21.46 -11.41
N CYS A 136 1.70 20.30 -11.47
CA CYS A 136 2.07 19.56 -10.26
C CYS A 136 3.04 20.33 -9.37
N GLN A 137 3.95 21.12 -9.95
CA GLN A 137 4.87 21.98 -9.21
C GLN A 137 4.11 23.13 -8.52
N GLU A 138 3.20 23.80 -9.24
CA GLU A 138 2.36 24.88 -8.71
C GLU A 138 1.49 24.40 -7.54
N GLN A 139 0.95 23.18 -7.65
CA GLN A 139 0.16 22.53 -6.60
C GLN A 139 1.02 21.86 -5.51
N ARG A 140 2.36 22.02 -5.56
CA ARG A 140 3.33 21.41 -4.62
C ARG A 140 3.21 19.89 -4.47
N LEU A 141 2.69 19.22 -5.50
CA LEU A 141 2.51 17.76 -5.51
C LEU A 141 3.86 17.00 -5.58
N PHE A 142 4.93 17.68 -5.96
CA PHE A 142 6.28 17.18 -5.80
C PHE A 142 7.28 18.30 -5.47
N TYR A 143 8.47 17.91 -5.01
CA TYR A 143 9.65 18.77 -4.92
C TYR A 143 10.94 17.95 -4.99
N GLN A 144 12.06 18.59 -5.32
CA GLN A 144 13.39 17.99 -5.28
C GLN A 144 13.94 17.99 -3.86
N GLU A 145 14.47 16.85 -3.43
CA GLU A 145 15.10 16.69 -2.13
C GLU A 145 16.58 17.12 -2.17
N SER A 146 17.04 17.71 -1.07
CA SER A 146 18.34 18.40 -0.96
C SER A 146 19.59 17.52 -0.85
N LYS A 147 19.50 16.23 -0.48
CA LYS A 147 20.66 15.41 -0.08
C LYS A 147 20.82 14.09 -0.83
N GLU A 148 19.72 13.42 -1.13
CA GLU A 148 19.65 12.07 -1.66
C GLU A 148 19.33 12.04 -3.16
N HIS A 149 19.40 13.20 -3.85
CA HIS A 149 19.11 13.37 -5.29
C HIS A 149 17.83 12.62 -5.71
N CYS A 150 16.75 12.95 -5.00
CA CYS A 150 15.44 12.33 -5.17
C CYS A 150 14.39 13.39 -5.50
N ILE A 151 13.35 12.98 -6.22
CA ILE A 151 12.06 13.67 -6.22
C ILE A 151 11.19 13.09 -5.11
N VAL A 152 10.50 13.96 -4.38
CA VAL A 152 9.50 13.60 -3.38
C VAL A 152 8.13 13.92 -3.94
N PHE A 153 7.26 12.91 -4.06
CA PHE A 153 5.85 13.09 -4.36
C PHE A 153 5.05 13.16 -3.06
N VAL A 154 4.09 14.07 -2.99
CA VAL A 154 3.35 14.38 -1.76
C VAL A 154 1.86 14.10 -1.95
N GLY A 155 1.26 13.46 -0.96
CA GLY A 155 -0.18 13.27 -0.85
C GLY A 155 -0.75 14.11 0.29
N TYR A 156 -1.88 14.77 0.02
CA TYR A 156 -2.48 15.78 0.88
C TYR A 156 -3.82 15.31 1.44
N ASP A 157 -4.21 15.87 2.58
CA ASP A 157 -5.60 15.83 3.05
C ASP A 157 -6.45 16.93 2.43
N GLU A 158 -7.72 16.96 2.82
CA GLU A 158 -8.75 17.86 2.30
C GLU A 158 -8.45 19.33 2.63
N ASN A 159 -7.64 19.58 3.66
CA ASN A 159 -7.17 20.91 4.07
C ASN A 159 -5.82 21.26 3.46
N HIS A 160 -5.33 20.45 2.51
CA HIS A 160 -4.03 20.62 1.86
C HIS A 160 -2.84 20.53 2.83
N TYR A 161 -2.97 19.76 3.92
CA TYR A 161 -1.82 19.39 4.74
C TYR A 161 -1.16 18.10 4.22
N PRO A 162 0.18 18.04 4.17
CA PRO A 162 0.86 16.85 3.70
C PRO A 162 0.69 15.71 4.70
N ARG A 163 0.20 14.56 4.22
CA ARG A 163 -0.06 13.36 5.04
C ARG A 163 0.72 12.15 4.57
N PHE A 164 1.07 12.12 3.28
CA PHE A 164 1.87 11.07 2.67
C PHE A 164 3.02 11.69 1.88
N ALA A 165 4.15 11.00 1.82
CA ALA A 165 5.14 11.28 0.79
C ALA A 165 5.94 10.03 0.41
N CYS A 166 6.38 9.94 -0.84
CA CYS A 166 7.32 8.93 -1.29
C CYS A 166 8.45 9.54 -2.09
N LYS A 167 9.66 9.00 -1.91
CA LYS A 167 10.85 9.37 -2.65
C LYS A 167 11.04 8.46 -3.85
N ARG A 168 11.52 9.02 -4.94
CA ARG A 168 12.04 8.31 -6.10
C ARG A 168 13.40 8.89 -6.46
N SER A 169 14.42 8.03 -6.60
CA SER A 169 15.73 8.47 -7.06
C SER A 169 15.65 9.00 -8.50
N LEU A 170 16.42 10.06 -8.78
CA LEU A 170 16.58 10.62 -10.11
C LEU A 170 17.63 9.86 -10.94
N ASP A 171 18.46 9.05 -10.27
CA ASP A 171 19.60 8.33 -10.85
C ASP A 171 19.32 6.84 -11.06
N ASN A 172 18.56 6.22 -10.16
CA ASN A 172 18.34 4.78 -10.15
C ASN A 172 16.88 4.41 -9.81
N ASP A 173 16.63 3.11 -9.61
CA ASP A 173 15.30 2.56 -9.37
C ASP A 173 14.82 2.61 -7.92
N MET A 174 15.57 3.23 -7.00
CA MET A 174 15.18 3.34 -5.61
C MET A 174 13.87 4.11 -5.47
N LYS A 175 12.91 3.51 -4.76
CA LYS A 175 11.66 4.12 -4.31
C LYS A 175 11.43 3.80 -2.84
N LYS A 176 10.96 4.77 -2.05
CA LYS A 176 10.75 4.58 -0.61
C LYS A 176 9.73 5.56 -0.05
N ASP A 177 8.84 5.09 0.80
CA ASP A 177 7.94 5.97 1.55
C ASP A 177 8.72 6.81 2.58
N VAL A 178 8.34 8.08 2.71
CA VAL A 178 8.89 8.99 3.70
C VAL A 178 8.42 8.58 5.10
N TRP A 179 9.25 8.82 6.11
CA TRP A 179 8.92 8.49 7.48
C TRP A 179 7.66 9.21 7.96
N GLY A 180 6.72 8.45 8.53
CA GLY A 180 5.45 8.97 9.01
C GLY A 180 4.39 9.17 7.92
N SER A 181 4.63 8.65 6.72
CA SER A 181 3.62 8.66 5.65
C SER A 181 2.39 7.85 6.00
N ASP A 182 1.24 8.50 5.86
CA ASP A 182 -0.09 7.93 6.02
C ASP A 182 -0.63 7.54 4.63
N LYS A 183 -0.56 6.24 4.30
CA LYS A 183 -0.97 5.73 2.99
C LYS A 183 -2.46 5.91 2.68
N SER A 184 -3.28 6.27 3.66
CA SER A 184 -4.68 6.63 3.38
C SER A 184 -4.77 7.89 2.52
N TYR A 185 -3.76 8.77 2.53
CA TYR A 185 -3.70 10.00 1.74
C TYR A 185 -2.69 9.90 0.59
N GLY A 186 -2.74 8.82 -0.19
CA GLY A 186 -1.84 8.61 -1.33
C GLY A 186 -1.82 9.80 -2.30
N PHE A 187 -0.75 9.91 -3.11
CA PHE A 187 -0.64 10.93 -4.14
C PHE A 187 -1.87 10.88 -5.07
N SER A 188 -2.57 12.01 -5.19
CA SER A 188 -3.81 12.09 -5.96
C SER A 188 -4.01 13.48 -6.55
N ILE A 189 -4.79 13.54 -7.62
CA ILE A 189 -5.29 14.76 -8.25
C ILE A 189 -6.79 14.55 -8.38
N THR A 190 -7.59 15.39 -7.72
CA THR A 190 -9.03 15.20 -7.61
C THR A 190 -9.82 16.21 -8.41
N ASN A 191 -11.00 15.80 -8.83
CA ASN A 191 -12.03 16.65 -9.39
C ASN A 191 -13.40 16.20 -8.89
N ASP A 192 -13.94 16.95 -7.93
CA ASP A 192 -15.19 16.63 -7.24
C ASP A 192 -16.41 16.66 -8.16
N SER A 193 -16.29 17.24 -9.37
CA SER A 193 -17.36 17.31 -10.35
C SER A 193 -17.46 16.07 -11.26
N ASN A 194 -16.50 15.14 -11.17
CA ASN A 194 -16.45 13.94 -12.00
C ASN A 194 -16.57 12.67 -11.14
N THR A 195 -17.19 11.64 -11.71
CA THR A 195 -17.49 10.35 -11.07
C THR A 195 -16.48 9.25 -11.39
N SER A 196 -15.54 9.49 -12.30
CA SER A 196 -14.57 8.50 -12.76
C SER A 196 -13.23 8.68 -12.03
N LEU A 197 -12.68 7.56 -11.54
CA LEU A 197 -11.39 7.48 -10.84
C LEU A 197 -10.43 6.54 -11.58
N HIS A 198 -9.26 7.06 -11.94
CA HIS A 198 -8.15 6.30 -12.48
C HIS A 198 -7.16 5.93 -11.38
N VAL A 199 -6.85 4.64 -11.24
CA VAL A 199 -6.04 4.07 -10.16
C VAL A 199 -4.73 3.51 -10.70
N PHE A 200 -3.60 3.95 -10.17
CA PHE A 200 -2.24 3.60 -10.61
C PHE A 200 -1.39 3.09 -9.46
N GLU A 201 -0.34 2.31 -9.75
CA GLU A 201 0.62 1.91 -8.72
C GLU A 201 1.50 3.06 -8.22
N SER A 202 1.83 4.01 -9.10
CA SER A 202 2.78 5.08 -8.80
C SER A 202 2.34 6.44 -9.36
N ALA A 203 2.88 7.51 -8.77
CA ALA A 203 2.66 8.88 -9.25
C ALA A 203 3.19 9.08 -10.68
N ILE A 204 4.29 8.42 -11.05
CA ILE A 204 4.85 8.55 -12.41
C ILE A 204 3.90 7.93 -13.44
N ASP A 205 3.28 6.78 -13.14
CA ASP A 205 2.32 6.15 -14.05
C ASP A 205 1.05 6.99 -14.21
N LEU A 206 0.57 7.57 -13.11
CA LEU A 206 -0.52 8.54 -13.12
C LEU A 206 -0.21 9.73 -14.03
N LEU A 207 0.93 10.39 -13.85
CA LEU A 207 1.32 11.54 -14.69
C LEU A 207 1.58 11.14 -16.15
N SER A 208 2.04 9.91 -16.37
CA SER A 208 2.22 9.34 -17.71
C SER A 208 0.88 9.13 -18.40
N TYR A 209 -0.13 8.63 -17.68
CA TYR A 209 -1.49 8.49 -18.19
C TYR A 209 -2.10 9.84 -18.56
N MET A 210 -2.00 10.85 -17.68
CA MET A 210 -2.47 12.20 -17.99
C MET A 210 -1.80 12.75 -19.26
N THR A 211 -0.51 12.47 -19.45
CA THR A 211 0.22 12.84 -20.68
C THR A 211 -0.34 12.12 -21.90
N LEU A 212 -0.58 10.81 -21.81
CA LEU A 212 -1.18 10.01 -22.90
C LEU A 212 -2.60 10.47 -23.24
N SER A 213 -3.43 10.74 -22.22
CA SER A 213 -4.80 11.27 -22.40
C SER A 213 -4.78 12.62 -23.11
N LYS A 214 -3.89 13.55 -22.71
CA LYS A 214 -3.68 14.82 -23.40
C LYS A 214 -3.28 14.62 -24.86
N GLN A 215 -2.34 13.71 -25.14
CA GLN A 215 -1.90 13.41 -26.51
C GLN A 215 -3.00 12.80 -27.37
N ASN A 216 -3.97 12.11 -26.76
CA ASN A 216 -5.14 11.55 -27.41
C ASN A 216 -6.34 12.52 -27.43
N HIS A 217 -6.09 13.83 -27.21
CA HIS A 217 -7.10 14.89 -27.22
C HIS A 217 -8.24 14.70 -26.20
N LYS A 218 -8.01 13.95 -25.11
CA LYS A 218 -8.93 13.85 -23.97
C LYS A 218 -8.64 14.96 -22.96
N ASP A 219 -9.68 15.45 -22.29
CA ASP A 219 -9.52 16.42 -21.21
C ASP A 219 -9.07 15.73 -19.92
N TYR A 220 -7.75 15.59 -19.78
CA TYR A 220 -7.08 14.97 -18.65
C TYR A 220 -7.21 15.74 -17.32
N LYS A 221 -7.90 16.88 -17.29
CA LYS A 221 -8.13 17.65 -16.06
C LYS A 221 -9.49 17.32 -15.42
N LEU A 222 -10.35 16.60 -16.13
CA LEU A 222 -11.70 16.34 -15.66
C LEU A 222 -11.78 15.14 -14.74
N ASP A 223 -10.90 14.14 -14.84
CA ASP A 223 -11.03 12.92 -14.05
C ASP A 223 -10.37 13.03 -12.67
N ASN A 224 -10.63 12.03 -11.83
CA ASN A 224 -9.92 11.80 -10.59
C ASN A 224 -8.77 10.81 -10.83
N TYR A 225 -7.65 11.04 -10.17
CA TYR A 225 -6.45 10.22 -10.31
C TYR A 225 -5.87 9.87 -8.93
N LEU A 226 -5.54 8.59 -8.70
CA LEU A 226 -4.97 8.10 -7.45
C LEU A 226 -3.80 7.16 -7.69
N ALA A 227 -2.66 7.43 -7.06
CA ALA A 227 -1.57 6.47 -6.94
C ALA A 227 -1.65 5.73 -5.60
N ILE A 228 -1.80 4.40 -5.64
CA ILE A 228 -1.95 3.55 -4.44
C ILE A 228 -0.64 3.26 -3.70
N SER A 229 0.49 3.76 -4.23
CA SER A 229 1.83 3.61 -3.66
C SER A 229 2.28 2.13 -3.54
N GLY A 230 2.08 1.40 -4.64
CA GLY A 230 2.48 0.00 -4.83
C GLY A 230 1.34 -1.01 -4.79
N ALA A 231 1.54 -2.12 -5.49
CA ALA A 231 0.66 -3.28 -5.48
C ALA A 231 1.11 -4.38 -4.51
N SER A 232 0.23 -5.36 -4.26
CA SER A 232 0.50 -6.51 -3.39
C SER A 232 0.04 -7.82 -4.04
N THR A 233 0.87 -8.86 -3.94
CA THR A 233 0.52 -10.20 -4.44
C THR A 233 -0.58 -10.84 -3.59
N LEU A 234 -1.31 -11.78 -4.20
CA LEU A 234 -2.09 -12.77 -3.48
C LEU A 234 -1.14 -13.79 -2.88
N VAL A 235 -1.41 -14.13 -1.64
CA VAL A 235 -0.70 -15.15 -0.89
C VAL A 235 -1.07 -16.51 -1.46
N LYS A 236 -0.10 -17.41 -1.64
CA LYS A 236 -0.38 -18.80 -2.02
C LYS A 236 -1.35 -19.40 -1.00
N ASP A 237 -2.36 -20.11 -1.49
CA ASP A 237 -3.37 -20.82 -0.69
C ASP A 237 -4.46 -19.95 -0.02
N ARG A 238 -4.63 -18.68 -0.41
CA ARG A 238 -5.79 -17.86 0.00
C ARG A 238 -6.77 -17.53 -1.11
N ASN A 239 -8.05 -17.57 -0.76
CA ASN A 239 -9.15 -17.10 -1.59
C ASN A 239 -9.24 -15.57 -1.58
N LEU A 240 -9.77 -14.99 -2.66
CA LEU A 240 -9.96 -13.55 -2.81
C LEU A 240 -10.79 -12.92 -1.66
N GLU A 241 -11.69 -13.69 -1.06
CA GLU A 241 -12.55 -13.30 0.06
C GLU A 241 -11.78 -12.73 1.25
N GLU A 242 -10.63 -13.32 1.61
CA GLU A 242 -9.84 -12.88 2.77
C GLU A 242 -8.83 -11.77 2.45
N SER A 243 -8.75 -11.35 1.19
CA SER A 243 -7.85 -10.27 0.79
C SER A 243 -8.42 -8.89 1.14
N THR A 244 -7.59 -7.86 1.06
CA THR A 244 -8.02 -6.47 1.24
C THR A 244 -7.57 -5.62 0.07
N ILE A 245 -8.37 -4.62 -0.27
CA ILE A 245 -7.99 -3.59 -1.24
C ILE A 245 -6.94 -2.62 -0.65
N PRO A 246 -6.17 -1.90 -1.48
CA PRO A 246 -5.21 -0.91 -1.00
C PRO A 246 -5.87 0.17 -0.12
N ILE A 247 -5.26 0.51 1.03
CA ILE A 247 -5.80 1.49 1.97
C ILE A 247 -5.98 2.88 1.35
N ALA A 248 -5.10 3.26 0.42
CA ALA A 248 -5.21 4.50 -0.34
C ALA A 248 -6.53 4.55 -1.13
N LEU A 249 -6.85 3.46 -1.85
CA LEU A 249 -8.09 3.34 -2.62
C LEU A 249 -9.31 3.35 -1.70
N LYS A 250 -9.31 2.51 -0.66
CA LYS A 250 -10.41 2.45 0.31
C LYS A 250 -10.73 3.84 0.88
N SER A 251 -9.72 4.52 1.41
CA SER A 251 -9.89 5.82 2.05
C SER A 251 -10.28 6.90 1.05
N PHE A 252 -9.75 6.83 -0.19
CA PHE A 252 -10.16 7.75 -1.26
C PHE A 252 -11.65 7.62 -1.57
N LEU A 253 -12.16 6.40 -1.74
CA LEU A 253 -13.57 6.15 -2.03
C LEU A 253 -14.50 6.55 -0.88
N GLU A 254 -14.09 6.33 0.38
CA GLU A 254 -14.84 6.75 1.57
C GLU A 254 -15.02 8.28 1.65
N ARG A 255 -14.07 9.06 1.11
CA ARG A 255 -14.14 10.52 1.06
C ARG A 255 -14.79 11.07 -0.20
N ASN A 256 -14.75 10.30 -1.29
CA ASN A 256 -15.23 10.70 -2.60
C ASN A 256 -16.43 9.86 -3.01
N LEU A 257 -17.57 10.11 -2.34
CA LEU A 257 -18.81 9.35 -2.53
C LEU A 257 -19.45 9.55 -3.92
N GLN A 258 -19.01 10.58 -4.65
CA GLN A 258 -19.41 10.84 -6.03
C GLN A 258 -18.87 9.79 -7.00
N ILE A 259 -17.77 9.09 -6.67
CA ILE A 259 -17.15 8.12 -7.57
C ILE A 259 -18.12 6.97 -7.85
N LYS A 260 -18.22 6.61 -9.13
CA LYS A 260 -19.03 5.50 -9.66
C LYS A 260 -18.23 4.56 -10.56
N GLU A 261 -17.18 5.05 -11.19
CA GLU A 261 -16.38 4.29 -12.16
C GLU A 261 -14.92 4.22 -11.71
N LEU A 262 -14.34 3.02 -11.80
CA LEU A 262 -12.95 2.74 -11.47
C LEU A 262 -12.24 2.24 -12.72
N HIS A 263 -11.22 2.97 -13.17
CA HIS A 263 -10.31 2.55 -14.23
C HIS A 263 -8.99 2.13 -13.59
N LEU A 264 -8.63 0.85 -13.71
CA LEU A 264 -7.45 0.27 -13.07
C LEU A 264 -6.30 0.22 -14.08
N HIS A 265 -5.18 0.86 -13.76
CA HIS A 265 -3.98 0.99 -14.60
C HIS A 265 -2.76 0.41 -13.88
N LEU A 266 -2.93 -0.71 -13.17
CA LEU A 266 -1.85 -1.33 -12.38
C LEU A 266 -0.81 -2.03 -13.26
N ASP A 267 0.39 -2.24 -12.74
CA ASP A 267 1.52 -2.77 -13.52
C ASP A 267 1.18 -4.15 -14.10
N ASN A 268 1.73 -4.43 -15.27
CA ASN A 268 1.66 -5.73 -15.92
C ASN A 268 2.68 -6.70 -15.32
N ASP A 269 2.52 -6.95 -14.02
CA ASP A 269 3.26 -7.94 -13.28
C ASP A 269 2.32 -8.70 -12.32
N LYS A 270 2.87 -9.65 -11.57
CA LYS A 270 2.08 -10.48 -10.65
C LYS A 270 1.40 -9.65 -9.57
N ALA A 271 2.08 -8.64 -9.02
CA ALA A 271 1.54 -7.83 -7.94
C ALA A 271 0.41 -6.93 -8.43
N GLY A 272 0.60 -6.29 -9.59
CA GLY A 272 -0.42 -5.47 -10.25
C GLY A 272 -1.65 -6.31 -10.59
N TYR A 273 -1.47 -7.45 -11.28
CA TYR A 273 -2.57 -8.38 -11.60
C TYR A 273 -3.35 -8.84 -10.37
N ASP A 274 -2.65 -9.26 -9.32
CA ASP A 274 -3.29 -9.70 -8.09
C ASP A 274 -4.06 -8.58 -7.40
N THR A 275 -3.52 -7.36 -7.42
CA THR A 275 -4.18 -6.18 -6.84
C THR A 275 -5.43 -5.80 -7.63
N THR A 276 -5.37 -5.85 -8.96
CA THR A 276 -6.54 -5.67 -9.85
C THR A 276 -7.63 -6.68 -9.49
N ARG A 277 -7.29 -7.96 -9.34
CA ARG A 277 -8.25 -9.00 -8.95
C ARG A 277 -8.87 -8.75 -7.57
N LYS A 278 -8.07 -8.34 -6.58
CA LYS A 278 -8.58 -7.97 -5.25
C LYS A 278 -9.59 -6.83 -5.35
N ILE A 279 -9.26 -5.78 -6.10
CA ILE A 279 -10.14 -4.61 -6.27
C ILE A 279 -11.45 -5.02 -6.94
N ILE A 280 -11.39 -5.74 -8.06
CA ILE A 280 -12.58 -6.23 -8.76
C ILE A 280 -13.44 -7.08 -7.82
N PHE A 281 -12.85 -8.08 -7.17
CA PHE A 281 -13.60 -8.98 -6.29
C PHE A 281 -14.37 -8.24 -5.19
N HIS A 282 -13.73 -7.27 -4.54
CA HIS A 282 -14.30 -6.57 -3.37
C HIS A 282 -15.23 -5.41 -3.74
N LEU A 283 -15.12 -4.83 -4.93
CA LEU A 283 -15.81 -3.59 -5.30
C LEU A 283 -16.74 -3.70 -6.51
N GLN A 284 -16.73 -4.80 -7.26
CA GLN A 284 -17.54 -4.96 -8.49
C GLN A 284 -19.05 -4.80 -8.29
N ASP A 285 -19.56 -5.08 -7.09
CA ASP A 285 -21.00 -4.93 -6.79
C ASP A 285 -21.41 -3.48 -6.51
N GLN A 286 -20.43 -2.59 -6.27
CA GLN A 286 -20.66 -1.19 -5.86
C GLN A 286 -20.22 -0.19 -6.94
N TYR A 287 -19.31 -0.56 -7.82
CA TYR A 287 -18.70 0.32 -8.82
C TYR A 287 -18.62 -0.34 -10.18
N ASN A 288 -18.67 0.46 -11.24
CA ASN A 288 -18.32 0.01 -12.58
C ASN A 288 -16.80 -0.04 -12.69
N ILE A 289 -16.21 -1.22 -12.89
CA ILE A 289 -14.75 -1.40 -12.87
C ILE A 289 -14.24 -1.82 -14.24
N PHE A 290 -13.25 -1.09 -14.75
CA PHE A 290 -12.56 -1.34 -16.00
C PHE A 290 -11.10 -1.69 -15.72
N ASP A 291 -10.67 -2.87 -16.19
CA ASP A 291 -9.26 -3.27 -16.19
C ASP A 291 -8.57 -2.71 -17.44
N ASP A 292 -7.94 -1.55 -17.26
CA ASP A 292 -7.17 -0.81 -18.28
C ASP A 292 -5.64 -1.03 -18.09
N SER A 293 -5.23 -2.09 -17.39
CA SER A 293 -3.80 -2.40 -17.20
C SER A 293 -3.05 -2.55 -18.54
N PRO A 294 -1.77 -2.14 -18.59
CA PRO A 294 -1.00 -2.13 -19.83
C PRO A 294 -0.74 -3.54 -20.34
N ARG A 295 -1.27 -3.91 -21.51
CA ARG A 295 -1.16 -5.30 -22.03
C ARG A 295 0.18 -5.64 -22.68
N HIS A 296 0.90 -4.64 -23.18
CA HIS A 296 2.12 -4.82 -24.00
C HIS A 296 3.33 -4.04 -23.48
N ALA A 297 3.23 -3.52 -22.26
CA ALA A 297 4.30 -2.84 -21.55
C ALA A 297 4.19 -3.20 -20.08
N LYS A 298 5.29 -3.02 -19.34
CA LYS A 298 5.33 -3.25 -17.90
C LYS A 298 4.40 -2.29 -17.16
N ASP A 299 4.45 -1.00 -17.48
CA ASP A 299 3.72 0.06 -16.78
C ASP A 299 3.31 1.15 -17.78
N ILE A 300 2.50 2.12 -17.32
CA ILE A 300 2.01 3.21 -18.17
C ILE A 300 3.16 4.12 -18.61
N ASN A 301 4.16 4.33 -17.75
CA ASN A 301 5.31 5.14 -18.11
C ASN A 301 6.09 4.55 -19.30
N LEU A 302 6.26 3.23 -19.35
CA LEU A 302 6.93 2.57 -20.46
C LEU A 302 6.14 2.69 -21.77
N ILE A 303 4.79 2.67 -21.73
CA ILE A 303 3.96 2.95 -22.91
C ILE A 303 4.29 4.34 -23.45
N LEU A 304 4.27 5.37 -22.60
CA LEU A 304 4.56 6.75 -22.98
C LEU A 304 5.97 6.90 -23.57
N GLN A 305 6.99 6.34 -22.91
CA GLN A 305 8.36 6.39 -23.41
C GLN A 305 8.50 5.72 -24.78
N ASN A 306 7.86 4.57 -24.99
CA ASN A 306 7.88 3.87 -26.27
C ASN A 306 7.20 4.67 -27.38
N GLN A 307 6.07 5.33 -27.10
CA GLN A 307 5.41 6.20 -28.07
C GLN A 307 6.29 7.40 -28.46
N VAL A 308 6.95 8.03 -27.49
CA VAL A 308 7.85 9.17 -27.74
C VAL A 308 9.07 8.75 -28.56
N LYS A 309 9.69 7.59 -28.24
CA LYS A 309 10.79 7.03 -29.03
C LYS A 309 10.37 6.75 -30.48
N LYS A 310 9.19 6.15 -30.68
CA LYS A 310 8.66 5.86 -32.02
C LYS A 310 8.40 7.14 -32.83
N ARG A 311 7.85 8.18 -32.21
CA ARG A 311 7.64 9.48 -32.87
C ARG A 311 8.96 10.13 -33.30
N LYS A 312 9.98 10.12 -32.44
CA LYS A 312 11.32 10.65 -32.79
C LYS A 312 11.93 9.90 -33.98
N TYR A 313 11.90 8.57 -33.94
CA TYR A 313 12.38 7.74 -35.04
C TYR A 313 11.69 8.04 -36.38
N ASN A 314 10.39 8.31 -36.36
CA ASN A 314 9.63 8.65 -37.57
C ASN A 314 9.89 10.07 -38.08
N LEU A 315 10.37 11.00 -37.24
CA LEU A 315 10.71 12.37 -37.64
C LEU A 315 12.14 12.49 -38.18
N GLU A 316 13.01 11.52 -37.85
CA GLU A 316 14.40 11.43 -38.33
C GLU A 316 14.52 10.66 -39.66
N ARG A 317 13.40 10.20 -40.23
CA ARG A 317 13.29 9.54 -41.54
C ARG A 317 12.56 10.44 -42.53
#